data_AF-A0A835QZW8-F1
#
_entry.id   AF-A0A835QZW8-F1
#
_cell.length_a   1.000
_cell.length_b   1.000
_cell.length_c   1.000
_cell.angle_alpha   90.00
_cell.angle_beta   90.00
_cell.angle_gamma   90.00
#
_symmetry.space_group_name_H-M   'P 1'
#
loop_
_entity.id
_entity.type
_entity.pdbx_description
1 polymer ?
#
loop_
_entity_poly.entity_id
_entity_poly.type
_entity_poly.pdbx_seq_one_letter_code
_entity_poly.pdbx_strand_id
1 'polypeptide(L)'
;MPGKVVPLLRSCCFYWFSSGSSRILLNLHTERQQSNHKKSSPMDGQLFLIKHLLILREQIAPFDIEFSVTHKELDFSHLLEHLRRILRGQSSLFDWSRSTSFAMTLTPRILESQIDAKKELEKSLKTTCEEFIMSVTKLIVDPLLSFVTKVTAVKAVLSSSAHDKKEDSVLSKPLRSQAFASPEKIAELIHKVSANLLQELPKVVAKMKLYLQNPSTRMILFKPIKTNIMEAHVQLQSLIQSEYSSEELQNIGMVSIQHLQSQIDGLL
;
A
#
# COMPACT_ATOMS: atom_id res chain seq x y z
N MET A 1 -34.41 -1.11 48.09
CA MET A 1 -32.97 -1.02 47.75
C MET A 1 -32.70 -1.75 46.43
N PRO A 2 -32.95 -1.10 45.27
CA PRO A 2 -32.72 -1.67 43.95
C PRO A 2 -31.34 -1.20 43.43
N GLY A 3 -30.30 -2.02 43.57
CA GLY A 3 -28.93 -1.57 43.27
C GLY A 3 -27.98 -2.61 42.68
N LYS A 4 -28.44 -3.84 42.39
CA LYS A 4 -27.54 -4.94 41.96
C LYS A 4 -27.87 -5.57 40.60
N VAL A 5 -28.92 -5.12 39.90
CA VAL A 5 -29.35 -5.71 38.61
C VAL A 5 -28.66 -5.05 37.39
N VAL A 6 -28.25 -3.79 37.52
CA VAL A 6 -27.62 -3.01 36.43
C VAL A 6 -26.22 -3.50 36.01
N PRO A 7 -25.32 -3.97 36.91
CA PRO A 7 -23.97 -4.38 36.51
C PRO A 7 -23.94 -5.69 35.70
N LEU A 8 -24.83 -6.64 36.01
CA LEU A 8 -24.87 -7.95 35.35
C LEU A 8 -25.44 -7.87 33.92
N LEU A 9 -26.44 -7.03 33.68
CA LEU A 9 -26.98 -6.79 32.33
C LEU A 9 -25.96 -6.09 31.42
N ARG A 10 -25.20 -5.12 31.95
CA ARG A 10 -24.06 -4.52 31.23
C ARG A 10 -22.98 -5.55 30.92
N SER A 11 -22.62 -6.39 31.88
CA SER A 11 -21.58 -7.42 31.70
C SER A 11 -22.01 -8.53 30.72
N CYS A 12 -23.27 -8.99 30.75
CA CYS A 12 -23.78 -9.98 29.80
C CYS A 12 -23.93 -9.42 28.38
N CYS A 13 -24.43 -8.19 28.21
CA CYS A 13 -24.55 -7.55 26.90
C CYS A 13 -23.15 -7.30 26.29
N PHE A 14 -22.18 -6.97 27.14
CA PHE A 14 -20.77 -6.76 26.80
C PHE A 14 -20.02 -8.06 26.47
N TYR A 15 -20.29 -9.16 27.17
CA TYR A 15 -19.76 -10.48 26.82
C TYR A 15 -20.36 -10.99 25.50
N TRP A 16 -21.64 -10.72 25.26
CA TRP A 16 -22.31 -11.04 24.00
C TRP A 16 -21.76 -10.19 22.84
N PHE A 17 -21.48 -8.91 23.07
CA PHE A 17 -20.86 -8.00 22.10
C PHE A 17 -19.37 -8.28 21.85
N SER A 18 -18.61 -8.68 22.88
CA SER A 18 -17.19 -9.04 22.74
C SER A 18 -17.02 -10.41 22.06
N SER A 19 -17.81 -11.42 22.48
CA SER A 19 -17.86 -12.71 21.77
C SER A 19 -18.42 -12.54 20.36
N GLY A 20 -19.38 -11.63 20.17
CA GLY A 20 -19.92 -11.23 18.89
C GLY A 20 -18.87 -10.55 18.00
N SER A 21 -18.14 -9.56 18.50
CA SER A 21 -17.14 -8.79 17.74
C SER A 21 -15.93 -9.63 17.36
N SER A 22 -15.42 -10.48 18.26
CA SER A 22 -14.36 -11.43 17.92
C SER A 22 -14.83 -12.48 16.90
N ARG A 23 -16.08 -12.95 16.99
CA ARG A 23 -16.69 -13.82 15.97
C ARG A 23 -16.94 -13.07 14.66
N ILE A 24 -17.31 -11.79 14.69
CA ILE A 24 -17.50 -10.96 13.50
C ILE A 24 -16.16 -10.68 12.84
N LEU A 25 -15.09 -10.40 13.58
CA LEU A 25 -13.74 -10.27 13.04
C LEU A 25 -13.25 -11.59 12.41
N LEU A 26 -13.43 -12.72 13.10
CA LEU A 26 -13.14 -14.05 12.54
C LEU A 26 -13.98 -14.36 11.30
N ASN A 27 -15.27 -14.02 11.31
CA ASN A 27 -16.17 -14.20 10.18
C ASN A 27 -15.83 -13.27 9.03
N LEU A 28 -15.45 -12.01 9.27
CA LEU A 28 -15.01 -11.05 8.25
C LEU A 28 -13.68 -11.48 7.61
N HIS A 29 -12.74 -11.99 8.41
CA HIS A 29 -11.52 -12.61 7.87
C HIS A 29 -11.85 -13.86 7.04
N THR A 30 -12.81 -14.68 7.48
CA THR A 30 -13.28 -15.87 6.73
C THR A 30 -14.03 -15.49 5.45
N GLU A 31 -14.86 -14.45 5.48
CA GLU A 31 -15.56 -13.90 4.31
C GLU A 31 -14.59 -13.22 3.34
N ARG A 32 -13.50 -12.61 3.82
CA ARG A 32 -12.40 -12.17 2.95
C ARG A 32 -11.79 -13.36 2.19
N GLN A 33 -11.61 -14.51 2.84
CA GLN A 33 -11.13 -15.72 2.17
C GLN A 33 -12.17 -16.30 1.20
N GLN A 34 -13.46 -16.27 1.55
CA GLN A 34 -14.54 -16.79 0.68
C GLN A 34 -14.90 -15.89 -0.49
N SER A 35 -14.76 -14.56 -0.37
CA SER A 35 -14.90 -13.63 -1.50
C SER A 35 -13.79 -13.82 -2.54
N ASN A 36 -12.61 -14.28 -2.13
CA ASN A 36 -11.53 -14.71 -3.02
C ASN A 36 -11.90 -15.97 -3.84
N HIS A 37 -12.89 -16.76 -3.39
CA HIS A 37 -13.41 -17.92 -4.12
C HIS A 37 -14.65 -17.61 -5.00
N LYS A 38 -15.26 -16.42 -4.88
CA LYS A 38 -16.44 -16.01 -5.68
C LYS A 38 -16.12 -14.79 -6.55
N LYS A 39 -15.56 -14.98 -7.76
CA LYS A 39 -15.47 -14.03 -8.91
C LYS A 39 -15.14 -12.54 -8.62
N SER A 40 -14.76 -12.17 -7.41
CA SER A 40 -14.59 -10.79 -6.95
C SER A 40 -13.11 -10.47 -6.94
N SER A 41 -12.74 -9.27 -7.38
CA SER A 41 -11.31 -8.93 -7.46
C SER A 41 -10.74 -8.81 -6.03
N PRO A 42 -9.45 -9.13 -5.80
CA PRO A 42 -8.83 -9.01 -4.48
C PRO A 42 -8.96 -7.60 -3.87
N MET A 43 -9.03 -6.57 -4.72
CA MET A 43 -9.29 -5.17 -4.34
C MET A 43 -10.69 -4.96 -3.76
N ASP A 44 -11.71 -5.63 -4.32
CA ASP A 44 -13.08 -5.56 -3.80
C ASP A 44 -13.15 -6.18 -2.40
N GLY A 45 -12.43 -7.28 -2.15
CA GLY A 45 -12.32 -7.90 -0.83
C GLY A 45 -11.64 -6.99 0.20
N GLN A 46 -10.58 -6.28 -0.19
CA GLN A 46 -9.90 -5.29 0.66
C GLN A 46 -10.83 -4.11 1.02
N LEU A 47 -11.47 -3.50 0.03
CA LEU A 47 -12.37 -2.38 0.24
C LEU A 47 -13.61 -2.77 1.06
N PHE A 48 -14.13 -3.98 0.82
CA PHE A 48 -15.18 -4.57 1.65
C PHE A 48 -14.74 -4.68 3.10
N LEU A 49 -13.56 -5.22 3.38
CA LEU A 49 -13.07 -5.35 4.74
C LEU A 49 -12.86 -3.96 5.40
N ILE A 50 -12.23 -3.00 4.71
CA ILE A 50 -12.06 -1.63 5.22
C ILE A 50 -13.42 -1.04 5.60
N LYS A 51 -14.43 -1.16 4.73
CA LYS A 51 -15.79 -0.68 5.00
C LYS A 51 -16.36 -1.29 6.29
N HIS A 52 -16.23 -2.60 6.48
CA HIS A 52 -16.79 -3.28 7.64
C HIS A 52 -16.04 -2.96 8.93
N LEU A 53 -14.70 -2.85 8.89
CA LEU A 53 -13.90 -2.45 10.04
C LEU A 53 -14.22 -1.01 10.47
N LEU A 54 -14.46 -0.10 9.53
CA LEU A 54 -14.91 1.27 9.83
C LEU A 54 -16.30 1.30 10.49
N ILE A 55 -17.23 0.47 10.02
CA ILE A 55 -18.56 0.35 10.65
C ILE A 55 -18.44 -0.19 12.07
N LEU A 56 -17.63 -1.22 12.29
CA LEU A 56 -17.38 -1.77 13.62
C LEU A 56 -16.77 -0.73 14.56
N ARG A 57 -15.81 0.06 14.07
CA ARG A 57 -15.19 1.15 14.84
C ARG A 57 -16.24 2.18 15.29
N GLU A 58 -17.13 2.59 14.39
CA GLU A 58 -18.21 3.53 14.69
C GLU A 58 -19.19 2.95 15.73
N GLN A 59 -19.51 1.65 15.65
CA GLN A 59 -20.39 0.98 16.60
C GLN A 59 -19.79 0.80 17.99
N ILE A 60 -18.47 0.80 18.12
CA ILE A 60 -17.76 0.67 19.40
C ILE A 60 -17.55 2.03 20.08
N ALA A 61 -17.48 3.12 19.30
CA ALA A 61 -17.27 4.49 19.82
C ALA A 61 -18.24 4.92 20.95
N PRO A 62 -19.55 4.60 20.94
CA PRO A 62 -20.49 5.00 21.99
C PRO A 62 -20.26 4.34 23.36
N PHE A 63 -19.45 3.28 23.42
CA PHE A 63 -19.21 2.53 24.65
C PHE A 63 -17.96 3.01 25.43
N ASP A 64 -17.18 3.94 24.88
CA ASP A 64 -16.01 4.55 25.53
C ASP A 64 -16.30 5.99 25.97
N ILE A 65 -16.70 6.17 27.23
CA ILE A 65 -17.00 7.48 27.84
C ILE A 65 -15.71 8.30 28.10
N GLU A 66 -14.53 7.72 27.86
CA GLU A 66 -13.23 8.36 28.09
C GLU A 66 -12.40 8.49 26.80
N PHE A 67 -13.05 8.68 25.65
CA PHE A 67 -12.33 9.03 24.42
C PHE A 67 -12.24 10.55 24.29
N SER A 68 -11.09 11.11 24.69
CA SER A 68 -10.61 12.28 23.96
C SER A 68 -10.62 11.88 22.50
N VAL A 69 -11.27 12.69 21.67
CA VAL A 69 -11.30 12.57 20.22
C VAL A 69 -9.88 12.82 19.71
N THR A 70 -8.96 11.93 20.01
CA THR A 70 -7.70 11.84 19.32
C THR A 70 -8.03 11.08 18.06
N HIS A 71 -8.35 11.86 17.03
CA HIS A 71 -7.95 11.55 15.67
C HIS A 71 -6.46 11.16 15.71
N LYS A 72 -6.14 9.92 16.08
CA LYS A 72 -4.91 9.28 15.60
C LYS A 72 -5.15 9.17 14.11
N GLU A 73 -4.71 10.20 13.39
CA GLU A 73 -4.59 10.14 11.94
C GLU A 73 -3.85 8.83 11.65
N LEU A 74 -4.43 8.01 10.78
CA LEU A 74 -3.74 6.81 10.30
C LEU A 74 -2.48 7.29 9.59
N ASP A 75 -1.35 7.25 10.29
CA ASP A 75 -0.06 7.64 9.74
C ASP A 75 0.45 6.52 8.84
N PHE A 76 0.62 6.86 7.56
CA PHE A 76 1.11 5.99 6.49
C PHE A 76 2.50 6.40 5.98
N SER A 77 3.21 7.29 6.69
CA SER A 77 4.51 7.80 6.29
C SER A 77 5.57 6.69 6.10
N HIS A 78 5.44 5.59 6.85
CA HIS A 78 6.32 4.42 6.72
C HIS A 78 6.18 3.70 5.37
N LEU A 79 5.00 3.74 4.74
CA LEU A 79 4.78 3.14 3.42
C LEU A 79 5.60 3.86 2.36
N LEU A 80 5.64 5.20 2.44
CA LEU A 80 6.44 6.02 1.56
C LEU A 80 7.93 5.73 1.77
N GLU A 81 8.39 5.64 3.01
CA GLU A 81 9.78 5.32 3.30
C GLU A 81 10.19 3.94 2.77
N HIS A 82 9.31 2.93 2.91
CA HIS A 82 9.53 1.62 2.33
C HIS A 82 9.63 1.67 0.80
N LEU A 83 8.76 2.44 0.14
CA LEU A 83 8.81 2.66 -1.32
C LEU A 83 10.10 3.35 -1.75
N ARG A 84 10.49 4.41 -1.05
CA ARG A 84 11.75 5.12 -1.31
C ARG A 84 12.96 4.20 -1.20
N ARG A 85 12.99 3.36 -0.16
CA ARG A 85 14.08 2.40 0.06
C ARG A 85 14.18 1.39 -1.08
N ILE A 86 13.05 0.92 -1.60
CA ILE A 86 13.03 0.01 -2.76
C ILE A 86 13.50 0.70 -4.03
N LEU A 87 12.98 1.89 -4.29
CA LEU A 87 13.33 2.65 -5.48
C LEU A 87 14.80 3.13 -5.49
N ARG A 88 15.39 3.29 -4.31
CA ARG A 88 16.84 3.49 -4.13
C ARG A 88 17.66 2.20 -4.24
N GLY A 89 17.02 1.05 -4.42
CA GLY A 89 17.68 -0.26 -4.46
C GLY A 89 18.21 -0.75 -3.10
N GLN A 90 17.81 -0.11 -2.00
CA GLN A 90 18.22 -0.46 -0.64
C GLN A 90 17.37 -1.58 -0.02
N SER A 91 16.24 -1.92 -0.65
CA SER A 91 15.41 -3.08 -0.26
C SER A 91 14.82 -3.76 -1.48
N SER A 92 14.55 -5.06 -1.35
CA SER A 92 14.10 -5.89 -2.48
C SER A 92 12.60 -5.77 -2.74
N LEU A 93 12.18 -5.94 -4.00
CA LEU A 93 10.75 -6.11 -4.34
C LEU A 93 10.12 -7.32 -3.66
N PHE A 94 10.94 -8.33 -3.33
CA PHE A 94 10.47 -9.50 -2.59
C PHE A 94 10.05 -9.13 -1.16
N ASP A 95 10.67 -8.12 -0.54
CA ASP A 95 10.25 -7.62 0.79
C ASP A 95 8.91 -6.88 0.72
N TRP A 96 8.66 -6.17 -0.38
CA TRP A 96 7.34 -5.54 -0.66
C TRP A 96 6.22 -6.56 -0.84
N SER A 97 6.55 -7.75 -1.35
CA SER A 97 5.58 -8.86 -1.50
C SER A 97 5.45 -9.72 -0.24
N ARG A 98 6.43 -9.68 0.68
CA ARG A 98 6.36 -10.41 1.96
C ARG A 98 5.64 -9.62 3.04
N SER A 99 5.67 -8.29 2.98
CA SER A 99 4.87 -7.44 3.87
C SER A 99 3.35 -7.65 3.73
N THR A 100 2.89 -8.31 2.65
CA THR A 100 1.48 -8.68 2.45
C THR A 100 1.11 -10.07 2.98
N SER A 101 2.03 -10.76 3.68
CA SER A 101 1.80 -12.12 4.21
C SER A 101 1.73 -12.12 5.74
N PHE A 102 0.55 -11.87 6.29
CA PHE A 102 0.26 -12.13 7.70
C PHE A 102 0.12 -13.65 7.92
N ALA A 103 1.23 -14.31 8.25
CA ALA A 103 1.19 -15.64 8.85
C ALA A 103 0.72 -15.52 10.30
N MET A 104 -0.35 -16.26 10.62
CA MET A 104 -0.92 -16.41 11.95
C MET A 104 0.13 -16.82 12.99
N THR A 105 0.16 -16.10 14.11
CA THR A 105 0.64 -16.67 15.38
C THR A 105 -0.44 -16.43 16.43
N LEU A 106 -1.26 -17.46 16.67
CA LEU A 106 -2.31 -17.47 17.69
C LEU A 106 -1.77 -18.13 18.97
N THR A 107 -1.62 -17.33 20.03
CA THR A 107 -1.51 -17.86 21.40
C THR A 107 -2.41 -17.01 22.30
N PRO A 108 -3.58 -17.51 22.77
CA PRO A 108 -4.50 -16.69 23.55
C PRO A 108 -4.10 -16.66 25.04
N ARG A 109 -3.95 -15.46 25.61
CA ARG A 109 -3.93 -15.25 27.06
C ARG A 109 -5.16 -14.41 27.44
N ILE A 110 -6.11 -15.04 28.12
CA ILE A 110 -7.39 -14.45 28.52
C ILE A 110 -7.21 -13.80 29.89
N LEU A 111 -6.87 -12.50 29.91
CA LEU A 111 -7.10 -11.62 31.06
C LEU A 111 -6.97 -10.11 30.73
N GLU A 112 -7.46 -9.61 29.58
CA GLU A 112 -7.42 -8.16 29.21
C GLU A 112 -8.37 -7.79 28.03
N SER A 113 -9.51 -8.47 27.95
CA SER A 113 -10.28 -8.72 26.69
C SER A 113 -10.88 -7.52 25.92
N GLN A 114 -11.04 -6.34 26.50
CA GLN A 114 -11.73 -5.20 25.82
C GLN A 114 -10.78 -4.18 25.22
N ILE A 115 -9.74 -3.82 25.98
CA ILE A 115 -8.63 -3.03 25.47
C ILE A 115 -7.99 -3.77 24.29
N ASP A 116 -7.92 -5.10 24.36
CA ASP A 116 -7.37 -5.95 23.30
C ASP A 116 -8.25 -5.97 22.03
N ALA A 117 -9.57 -6.17 22.15
CA ALA A 117 -10.45 -6.22 20.97
C ALA A 117 -10.50 -4.91 20.18
N LYS A 118 -10.55 -3.75 20.86
CA LYS A 118 -10.49 -2.43 20.21
C LYS A 118 -9.13 -2.18 19.59
N LYS A 119 -8.05 -2.52 20.30
CA LYS A 119 -6.69 -2.38 19.78
C LYS A 119 -6.45 -3.26 18.56
N GLU A 120 -6.96 -4.49 18.56
CA GLU A 120 -6.86 -5.41 17.43
C GLU A 120 -7.72 -4.94 16.24
N LEU A 121 -8.90 -4.35 16.49
CA LEU A 121 -9.70 -3.71 15.45
C LEU A 121 -8.94 -2.57 14.77
N GLU A 122 -8.42 -1.61 15.55
CA GLU A 122 -7.65 -0.47 15.01
C GLU A 122 -6.40 -0.93 14.27
N LYS A 123 -5.71 -1.94 14.80
CA LYS A 123 -4.55 -2.57 14.15
C LYS A 123 -4.95 -3.23 12.82
N SER A 124 -6.00 -4.04 12.81
CA SER A 124 -6.52 -4.70 11.60
C SER A 124 -6.98 -3.69 10.54
N LEU A 125 -7.64 -2.61 10.97
CA LEU A 125 -8.04 -1.50 10.09
C LEU A 125 -6.81 -0.82 9.48
N LYS A 126 -5.82 -0.45 10.31
CA LYS A 126 -4.58 0.18 9.83
C LYS A 126 -3.87 -0.73 8.84
N THR A 127 -3.65 -2.00 9.19
CA THR A 127 -3.01 -2.99 8.31
C THR A 127 -3.75 -3.17 7.00
N THR A 128 -5.08 -3.30 7.01
CA THR A 128 -5.86 -3.48 5.77
C THR A 128 -5.77 -2.24 4.87
N CYS A 129 -5.80 -1.04 5.46
CA CYS A 129 -5.60 0.21 4.71
C CYS A 129 -4.20 0.28 4.10
N GLU A 130 -3.16 -0.11 4.83
CA GLU A 130 -1.78 -0.17 4.33
C GLU A 130 -1.65 -1.15 3.16
N GLU A 131 -2.18 -2.36 3.31
CA GLU A 131 -2.19 -3.37 2.23
C GLU A 131 -2.89 -2.84 0.97
N PHE A 132 -4.01 -2.15 1.14
CA PHE A 132 -4.74 -1.54 0.02
C PHE A 132 -3.91 -0.45 -0.67
N ILE A 133 -3.36 0.50 0.09
CA ILE A 133 -2.51 1.58 -0.44
C ILE A 133 -1.34 1.01 -1.24
N MET A 134 -0.69 -0.02 -0.69
CA MET A 134 0.48 -0.66 -1.28
C MET A 134 0.12 -1.46 -2.53
N SER A 135 -1.02 -2.16 -2.52
CA SER A 135 -1.53 -2.90 -3.67
C SER A 135 -1.82 -1.97 -4.85
N VAL A 136 -2.52 -0.84 -4.59
CA VAL A 136 -2.83 0.16 -5.61
C VAL A 136 -1.55 0.84 -6.11
N THR A 137 -0.65 1.21 -5.20
CA THR A 137 0.64 1.81 -5.57
C THR A 137 1.38 0.87 -6.51
N LYS A 138 1.52 -0.41 -6.15
CA LYS A 138 2.19 -1.42 -6.96
C LYS A 138 1.53 -1.57 -8.33
N LEU A 139 0.20 -1.65 -8.40
CA LEU A 139 -0.54 -1.76 -9.67
C LEU A 139 -0.10 -0.71 -10.71
N ILE A 140 0.23 0.50 -10.24
CA ILE A 140 0.60 1.62 -11.10
C ILE A 140 2.11 1.61 -11.38
N VAL A 141 2.94 1.46 -10.34
CA VAL A 141 4.39 1.63 -10.43
C VAL A 141 5.18 0.33 -10.62
N ASP A 142 4.53 -0.82 -10.79
CA ASP A 142 5.20 -2.12 -11.02
C ASP A 142 6.23 -2.11 -12.17
N PRO A 143 5.98 -1.47 -13.34
CA PRO A 143 6.98 -1.39 -14.40
C PRO A 143 8.26 -0.67 -13.97
N LEU A 144 8.11 0.37 -13.14
CA LEU A 144 9.23 1.12 -12.57
C LEU A 144 10.00 0.30 -11.55
N LEU A 145 9.29 -0.38 -10.65
CA LEU A 145 9.89 -1.28 -9.66
C LEU A 145 10.73 -2.38 -10.32
N SER A 146 10.20 -3.00 -11.38
CA SER A 146 10.91 -4.01 -12.17
C SER A 146 12.19 -3.46 -12.79
N PHE A 147 12.15 -2.23 -13.30
CA PHE A 147 13.33 -1.57 -13.88
C PHE A 147 14.39 -1.26 -12.83
N VAL A 148 14.02 -0.64 -11.71
CA VAL A 148 14.96 -0.33 -10.62
C VAL A 148 15.66 -1.61 -10.14
N THR A 149 14.93 -2.72 -10.02
CA THR A 149 15.52 -3.99 -9.59
C THR A 149 16.60 -4.49 -10.55
N LYS A 150 16.36 -4.36 -11.87
CA LYS A 150 17.36 -4.69 -12.90
C LYS A 150 18.57 -3.76 -12.82
N VAL A 151 18.33 -2.46 -12.64
CA VAL A 151 19.40 -1.46 -12.45
C VAL A 151 20.25 -1.78 -11.22
N THR A 152 19.62 -2.08 -10.08
CA THR A 152 20.31 -2.42 -8.83
C THR A 152 21.11 -3.70 -8.96
N ALA A 153 20.56 -4.74 -9.61
CA ALA A 153 21.28 -5.99 -9.85
C ALA A 153 22.55 -5.75 -10.70
N VAL A 154 22.46 -4.94 -11.75
CA VAL A 154 23.62 -4.56 -12.58
C VAL A 154 24.64 -3.74 -11.78
N LYS A 155 24.20 -2.72 -11.03
CA LYS A 155 25.10 -1.91 -10.19
C LYS A 155 25.81 -2.74 -9.11
N ALA A 156 25.14 -3.73 -8.53
CA ALA A 156 25.71 -4.64 -7.55
C ALA A 156 26.81 -5.53 -8.17
N VAL A 157 26.57 -6.09 -9.36
CA VAL A 157 27.57 -6.88 -10.10
C VAL A 157 28.79 -6.02 -10.45
N LEU A 158 28.58 -4.80 -10.95
CA LEU A 158 29.66 -3.85 -11.25
C LEU A 158 30.52 -3.53 -10.02
N SER A 159 29.89 -3.36 -8.87
CA SER A 159 30.59 -3.04 -7.61
C SER A 159 31.35 -4.23 -7.03
N SER A 160 30.87 -5.46 -7.25
CA SER A 160 31.56 -6.70 -6.86
C SER A 160 32.74 -7.08 -7.78
N SER A 161 32.78 -6.51 -8.99
CA SER A 161 33.81 -6.79 -10.01
C SER A 161 35.09 -5.98 -9.80
N ALA A 162 35.14 -5.08 -8.80
CA ALA A 162 36.31 -4.25 -8.52
C ALA A 162 37.52 -5.02 -7.96
N HIS A 163 37.37 -6.32 -7.63
CA HIS A 163 38.43 -7.12 -7.03
C HIS A 163 39.09 -8.17 -7.93
N ASP A 164 38.53 -8.55 -9.08
CA ASP A 164 39.17 -9.55 -9.96
C ASP A 164 39.04 -9.19 -11.45
N LYS A 165 40.18 -8.83 -12.04
CA LYS A 165 40.35 -8.56 -13.48
C LYS A 165 40.15 -9.84 -14.29
N LYS A 166 38.97 -10.04 -14.89
CA LYS A 166 38.80 -10.84 -16.13
C LYS A 166 37.79 -10.17 -17.06
N GLU A 167 38.24 -9.93 -18.28
CA GLU A 167 37.77 -8.91 -19.24
C GLU A 167 36.59 -9.32 -20.14
N ASP A 168 35.87 -10.41 -19.86
CA ASP A 168 34.95 -11.04 -20.84
C ASP A 168 33.48 -11.17 -20.39
N SER A 169 32.99 -10.23 -19.57
CA SER A 169 31.57 -10.19 -19.22
C SER A 169 30.88 -8.98 -19.81
N VAL A 170 29.85 -9.22 -20.64
CA VAL A 170 28.90 -8.26 -21.25
C VAL A 170 28.27 -7.29 -20.24
N LEU A 171 28.48 -7.53 -18.93
CA LEU A 171 27.93 -6.81 -17.78
C LEU A 171 28.81 -5.65 -17.26
N SER A 172 30.00 -5.40 -17.81
CA SER A 172 30.92 -4.32 -17.38
C SER A 172 30.63 -2.94 -17.99
N LYS A 173 29.59 -2.82 -18.83
CA LYS A 173 29.28 -1.60 -19.57
C LYS A 173 28.28 -0.69 -18.81
N PRO A 174 28.39 0.66 -18.92
CA PRO A 174 27.52 1.62 -18.22
C PRO A 174 26.02 1.39 -18.50
N LEU A 175 25.13 1.82 -17.61
CA LEU A 175 23.68 1.55 -17.68
C LEU A 175 23.06 1.75 -19.06
N ARG A 176 23.45 2.81 -19.78
CA ARG A 176 23.00 3.14 -21.14
C ARG A 176 23.27 2.06 -22.19
N SER A 177 24.27 1.22 -21.96
CA SER A 177 24.67 0.14 -22.88
C SER A 177 23.91 -1.16 -22.65
N GLN A 178 23.14 -1.25 -21.56
CA GLN A 178 22.33 -2.41 -21.25
C GLN A 178 21.06 -2.39 -22.10
N ALA A 179 20.73 -3.49 -22.75
CA ALA A 179 19.58 -3.57 -23.67
C ALA A 179 18.22 -3.27 -23.00
N PHE A 180 18.10 -3.42 -21.67
CA PHE A 180 16.88 -3.08 -20.93
C PHE A 180 16.77 -1.59 -20.57
N ALA A 181 17.83 -0.82 -20.78
CA ALA A 181 17.95 0.59 -20.45
C ALA A 181 18.24 1.43 -21.70
N SER A 182 17.85 0.95 -22.89
CA SER A 182 17.85 1.79 -24.08
C SER A 182 16.81 2.91 -23.93
N PRO A 183 17.00 4.09 -24.57
CA PRO A 183 16.04 5.18 -24.53
C PRO A 183 14.62 4.75 -24.91
N GLU A 184 14.48 3.84 -25.89
CA GLU A 184 13.19 3.30 -26.33
C GLU A 184 12.52 2.46 -25.24
N LYS A 185 13.30 1.66 -24.49
CA LYS A 185 12.77 0.84 -23.39
C LYS A 185 12.35 1.67 -22.20
N ILE A 186 13.05 2.79 -21.96
CA ILE A 186 12.66 3.74 -20.92
C ILE A 186 11.38 4.49 -21.33
N ALA A 187 11.26 4.91 -22.59
CA ALA A 187 10.04 5.49 -23.12
C ALA A 187 8.86 4.51 -23.00
N GLU A 188 9.04 3.24 -23.38
CA GLU A 188 8.02 2.18 -23.20
C GLU A 188 7.61 2.02 -21.73
N LEU A 189 8.56 2.09 -20.80
CA LEU A 189 8.29 2.02 -19.37
C LEU A 189 7.43 3.20 -18.91
N ILE A 190 7.82 4.43 -19.27
CA ILE A 190 7.08 5.65 -18.91
C ILE A 190 5.67 5.60 -19.50
N HIS A 191 5.52 5.16 -20.74
CA HIS A 191 4.22 4.95 -21.38
C HIS A 191 3.37 3.93 -20.65
N LYS A 192 3.94 2.80 -20.20
CA LYS A 192 3.22 1.78 -19.42
C LYS A 192 2.74 2.33 -18.07
N VAL A 193 3.59 3.04 -17.34
CA VAL A 193 3.20 3.64 -16.06
C VAL A 193 2.10 4.69 -16.27
N SER A 194 2.22 5.52 -17.31
CA SER A 194 1.21 6.51 -17.67
C SER A 194 -0.12 5.86 -18.08
N ALA A 195 -0.08 4.77 -18.84
CA ALA A 195 -1.27 4.01 -19.21
C ALA A 195 -1.95 3.39 -17.97
N ASN A 196 -1.18 2.79 -17.07
CA ASN A 196 -1.70 2.27 -15.80
C ASN A 196 -2.34 3.38 -14.96
N LEU A 197 -1.73 4.56 -14.92
CA LEU A 197 -2.29 5.71 -14.21
C LEU A 197 -3.64 6.13 -14.80
N LEU A 198 -3.76 6.21 -16.12
CA LEU A 198 -4.97 6.68 -16.79
C LEU A 198 -6.08 5.62 -16.87
N GLN A 199 -5.73 4.33 -16.84
CA GLN A 199 -6.72 3.25 -16.99
C GLN A 199 -7.08 2.59 -15.65
N GLU A 200 -6.12 2.37 -14.76
CA GLU A 200 -6.33 1.60 -13.53
C GLU A 200 -6.68 2.49 -12.34
N LEU A 201 -6.01 3.64 -12.17
CA LEU A 201 -6.29 4.52 -11.03
C LEU A 201 -7.76 5.03 -11.01
N PRO A 202 -8.40 5.42 -12.14
CA PRO A 202 -9.81 5.79 -12.12
C PRO A 202 -10.72 4.64 -11.72
N LYS A 203 -10.41 3.40 -12.11
CA LYS A 203 -11.16 2.20 -11.69
C LYS A 203 -11.06 2.00 -10.17
N VAL A 204 -9.88 2.22 -9.60
CA VAL A 204 -9.67 2.17 -8.14
C VAL A 204 -10.51 3.24 -7.45
N VAL A 205 -10.46 4.49 -7.93
CA VAL A 205 -11.24 5.59 -7.33
C VAL A 205 -12.75 5.33 -7.45
N ALA A 206 -13.23 4.81 -8.57
CA ALA A 206 -14.62 4.42 -8.73
C ALA A 206 -15.03 3.36 -7.69
N LYS A 207 -14.21 2.32 -7.49
CA LYS A 207 -14.45 1.33 -6.44
C LYS A 207 -14.40 1.93 -5.04
N MET A 208 -13.43 2.81 -4.74
CA MET A 208 -13.39 3.52 -3.47
C MET A 208 -14.68 4.32 -3.22
N LYS A 209 -15.23 4.97 -4.25
CA LYS A 209 -16.52 5.70 -4.17
C LYS A 209 -17.70 4.74 -3.91
N LEU A 210 -17.69 3.53 -4.45
CA LEU A 210 -18.73 2.51 -4.22
C LEU A 210 -18.72 1.94 -2.80
N TYR A 211 -17.54 1.63 -2.25
CA TYR A 211 -17.41 1.00 -0.93
C TYR A 211 -17.36 2.01 0.22
N LEU A 212 -16.71 3.16 0.03
CA LEU A 212 -16.44 4.16 1.06
C LEU A 212 -17.23 5.43 0.76
N GLN A 213 -18.39 5.59 1.40
CA GLN A 213 -19.29 6.72 1.16
C GLN A 213 -18.72 8.06 1.67
N ASN A 214 -17.93 8.04 2.74
CA ASN A 214 -17.34 9.25 3.33
C ASN A 214 -16.17 9.80 2.48
N PRO A 215 -16.26 11.03 1.95
CA PRO A 215 -15.20 11.66 1.17
C PRO A 215 -13.87 11.82 1.92
N SER A 216 -13.92 12.12 3.22
CA SER A 216 -12.74 12.30 4.06
C SER A 216 -11.96 10.99 4.19
N THR A 217 -12.65 9.86 4.37
CA THR A 217 -12.02 8.53 4.40
C THR A 217 -11.35 8.19 3.06
N ARG A 218 -12.01 8.51 1.94
CA ARG A 218 -11.41 8.32 0.61
C ARG A 218 -10.14 9.15 0.45
N MET A 219 -10.16 10.41 0.90
CA MET A 219 -9.01 11.31 0.85
C MET A 219 -7.84 10.80 1.69
N ILE A 220 -8.11 10.28 2.90
CA ILE A 220 -7.11 9.70 3.81
C ILE A 220 -6.38 8.53 3.15
N LEU A 221 -7.10 7.67 2.40
CA LEU A 221 -6.49 6.54 1.69
C LEU A 221 -5.81 6.96 0.38
N PHE A 222 -6.36 7.94 -0.33
CA PHE A 222 -5.85 8.36 -1.63
C PHE A 222 -4.59 9.20 -1.54
N LYS A 223 -4.45 10.06 -0.51
CA LYS A 223 -3.29 10.93 -0.35
C LYS A 223 -1.96 10.15 -0.31
N PRO A 224 -1.81 9.06 0.47
CA PRO A 224 -0.63 8.20 0.42
C PRO A 224 -0.38 7.58 -0.97
N ILE A 225 -1.42 7.15 -1.67
CA ILE A 225 -1.32 6.58 -3.04
C ILE A 225 -0.74 7.63 -3.99
N LYS A 226 -1.29 8.85 -4.00
CA LYS A 226 -0.78 9.97 -4.78
C LYS A 226 0.69 10.24 -4.47
N THR A 227 1.03 10.39 -3.18
CA THR A 227 2.40 10.70 -2.76
C THR A 227 3.38 9.63 -3.20
N ASN A 228 3.02 8.34 -3.06
CA ASN A 228 3.86 7.23 -3.48
C ASN A 228 4.12 7.23 -4.99
N ILE A 229 3.09 7.46 -5.81
CA ILE A 229 3.22 7.50 -7.28
C ILE A 229 4.11 8.67 -7.70
N MET A 230 3.88 9.87 -7.14
CA MET A 230 4.67 11.05 -7.43
C MET A 230 6.15 10.84 -7.07
N GLU A 231 6.42 10.34 -5.87
CA GLU A 231 7.78 10.04 -5.41
C GLU A 231 8.47 9.03 -6.35
N ALA A 232 7.75 8.01 -6.80
CA ALA A 232 8.28 7.01 -7.72
C ALA A 232 8.70 7.64 -9.06
N HIS A 233 7.87 8.52 -9.62
CA HIS A 233 8.20 9.27 -10.83
C HIS A 233 9.39 10.22 -10.63
N VAL A 234 9.48 10.92 -9.49
CA VAL A 234 10.61 11.81 -9.17
C VAL A 234 11.92 11.03 -9.13
N GLN A 235 11.92 9.85 -8.51
CA GLN A 235 13.12 9.01 -8.43
C GLN A 235 13.53 8.45 -9.78
N LEU A 236 12.57 8.04 -10.61
CA LEU A 236 12.86 7.65 -12.00
C LEU A 236 13.48 8.81 -12.79
N GLN A 237 12.90 10.01 -12.69
CA GLN A 237 13.40 11.18 -13.40
C GLN A 237 14.80 11.56 -12.95
N SER A 238 15.09 11.52 -11.65
CA SER A 238 16.43 11.76 -11.12
C SER A 238 17.44 10.71 -11.61
N LEU A 239 17.06 9.44 -11.65
CA LEU A 239 17.90 8.36 -12.16
C LEU A 239 18.23 8.57 -13.65
N ILE A 240 17.23 8.88 -14.47
CA ILE A 240 17.44 9.10 -15.91
C ILE A 240 18.25 10.38 -16.16
N GLN A 241 18.00 11.47 -15.43
CA GLN A 241 18.79 12.70 -15.57
C GLN A 241 20.28 12.51 -15.23
N SER A 242 20.60 11.62 -14.29
CA SER A 242 21.99 11.28 -13.98
C SER A 242 22.66 10.36 -15.02
N GLU A 243 21.86 9.56 -15.72
CA GLU A 243 22.33 8.47 -16.56
C GLU A 243 22.08 8.69 -18.06
N TYR A 244 21.50 9.79 -18.54
CA TYR A 244 21.27 10.06 -19.99
C TYR A 244 21.64 11.51 -20.36
N SER A 245 21.95 11.75 -21.65
CA SER A 245 22.25 13.09 -22.18
C SER A 245 20.97 13.90 -22.46
N SER A 246 21.10 15.21 -22.63
CA SER A 246 19.97 16.12 -22.90
C SER A 246 19.19 15.79 -24.18
N GLU A 247 19.87 15.25 -25.20
CA GLU A 247 19.25 14.85 -26.48
C GLU A 247 18.44 13.56 -26.32
N GLU A 248 18.97 12.58 -25.60
CA GLU A 248 18.27 11.32 -25.28
C GLU A 248 17.04 11.55 -24.39
N LEU A 249 17.14 12.51 -23.45
CA LEU A 249 16.02 12.90 -22.58
C LEU A 249 14.83 13.47 -23.36
N GLN A 250 15.07 14.20 -24.45
CA GLN A 250 14.01 14.70 -25.32
C GLN A 250 13.30 13.55 -26.06
N ASN A 251 14.06 12.56 -26.50
CA ASN A 251 13.52 11.37 -27.18
C ASN A 251 12.72 10.45 -26.24
N ILE A 252 13.04 10.41 -24.95
CA ILE A 252 12.35 9.58 -23.95
C ILE A 252 10.93 10.10 -23.63
N GLY A 253 10.65 11.40 -23.85
CA GLY A 253 9.32 11.97 -23.67
C GLY A 253 8.82 11.94 -22.21
N MET A 254 9.64 12.39 -21.25
CA MET A 254 9.25 12.38 -19.83
C MET A 254 8.04 13.28 -19.55
N VAL A 255 7.06 12.74 -18.85
CA VAL A 255 5.92 13.51 -18.31
C VAL A 255 6.44 14.43 -17.20
N SER A 256 6.08 15.72 -17.25
CA SER A 256 6.45 16.65 -16.19
C SER A 256 5.74 16.31 -14.87
N ILE A 257 6.43 16.49 -13.75
CA ILE A 257 5.87 16.22 -12.41
C ILE A 257 4.58 17.04 -12.20
N GLN A 258 4.53 18.27 -12.69
CA GLN A 258 3.35 19.13 -12.59
C GLN A 258 2.16 18.59 -13.39
N HIS A 259 2.39 18.06 -14.60
CA HIS A 259 1.34 17.46 -15.41
C HIS A 259 0.83 16.16 -14.78
N LEU A 260 1.74 15.33 -14.25
CA LEU A 260 1.37 14.13 -13.51
C LEU A 260 0.52 14.46 -12.28
N GLN A 261 0.90 15.50 -11.54
CA GLN A 261 0.17 15.94 -10.36
C GLN A 261 -1.24 16.41 -10.72
N SER A 262 -1.41 17.22 -11.77
CA SER A 262 -2.74 17.69 -12.18
C SER A 262 -3.63 16.55 -12.69
N GLN A 263 -3.06 15.57 -13.39
CA GLN A 263 -3.78 14.37 -13.81
C GLN A 263 -4.32 13.57 -12.61
N ILE A 264 -3.50 13.36 -11.57
CA ILE A 264 -3.92 12.63 -10.37
C ILE A 264 -4.95 13.43 -9.57
N ASP A 265 -4.76 14.75 -9.46
CA ASP A 265 -5.69 15.63 -8.75
C ASP A 265 -7.07 15.70 -9.41
N GLY A 266 -7.14 15.53 -10.73
CA GLY A 266 -8.42 15.46 -11.46
C GLY A 266 -9.25 14.21 -11.19
N LEU A 267 -8.74 13.20 -10.48
CA LEU A 267 -9.45 11.93 -10.24
C LEU A 267 -10.26 11.92 -8.93
N LEU A 268 -9.98 12.83 -8.00
CA LEU A 268 -10.61 12.88 -6.67
C LEU A 268 -12.05 13.39 -6.73
#